data_AF-A0A7Y1V0J0-F1
#
_entry.id   AF-A0A7Y1V0J0-F1
#
_cell.length_a   1.000
_cell.length_b   1.000
_cell.length_c   1.000
_cell.angle_alpha   90.00
_cell.angle_beta   90.00
_cell.angle_gamma   90.00
#
_symmetry.space_group_name_H-M   'P 1'
#
loop_
_entity.id
_entity.type
_entity.pdbx_description
1 polymer ?
#
loop_
_entity_poly.entity_id
_entity_poly.type
_entity_poly.pdbx_seq_one_letter_code
_entity_poly.pdbx_strand_id
1 'polypeptide(L)'
;MKAPTNIEFINQSEKAEFFSWDFGDGKQSTDINPKHRYVQSGRYTVILEASNGKKSRQSERVIEVKPPDEPLVEIQTPHGNMLVKLYDETPKHKANFMKLANEHFYDSLLFHRVIQGFMIQGGDPDSKGAPARKQLGGGSPGYQIDAEIDPSLVHVKGALSAARTGDAVNPEKKSSGSQFYIVQGTPIEEAQLKMMERRKGIQYSAEQKKAYMEQGGTPFLDKEYTVFGEVVAGKEVIDKIATQETGTSDRPISDIPMKVIVIK
;
A
#
# COMPACT_ATOMS: atom_id res chain seq x y z
N MET A 1 14.68 1.65 -17.46
CA MET A 1 14.06 2.04 -16.16
C MET A 1 13.19 0.91 -15.67
N LYS A 2 12.89 0.81 -14.37
CA LYS A 2 12.04 -0.24 -13.79
C LYS A 2 10.77 0.36 -13.21
N ALA A 3 9.66 -0.36 -13.22
CA ALA A 3 8.43 0.10 -12.59
C ALA A 3 8.56 0.09 -11.04
N PRO A 4 7.86 1.00 -10.32
CA PRO A 4 7.23 2.19 -10.87
C PRO A 4 8.28 3.26 -11.20
N THR A 5 8.14 3.96 -12.33
CA THR A 5 9.05 5.04 -12.74
C THR A 5 8.31 6.30 -13.14
N ASN A 6 8.82 7.45 -12.72
CA ASN A 6 8.36 8.77 -13.16
C ASN A 6 9.26 9.27 -14.28
N ILE A 7 8.67 9.77 -15.36
CA ILE A 7 9.39 10.36 -16.49
C ILE A 7 8.86 11.77 -16.70
N GLU A 8 9.77 12.72 -16.77
CA GLU A 8 9.47 14.08 -17.21
C GLU A 8 9.72 14.18 -18.71
N PHE A 9 8.70 14.58 -19.45
CA PHE A 9 8.76 14.74 -20.89
C PHE A 9 9.02 16.21 -21.21
N ILE A 10 10.11 16.45 -21.94
CA ILE A 10 10.52 17.79 -22.36
C ILE A 10 10.08 17.97 -23.81
N ASN A 11 9.16 18.90 -24.02
CA ASN A 11 8.70 19.30 -25.34
C ASN A 11 9.74 20.19 -26.02
N GLN A 12 10.09 19.82 -27.24
CA GLN A 12 11.05 20.54 -28.10
C GLN A 12 10.38 21.15 -29.33
N SER A 13 9.04 21.18 -29.37
CA SER A 13 8.28 21.74 -30.49
C SER A 13 8.43 23.25 -30.53
N GLU A 14 8.61 23.80 -31.73
CA GLU A 14 8.67 25.25 -31.96
C GLU A 14 7.37 25.75 -32.60
N LYS A 15 6.92 26.94 -32.20
CA LYS A 15 5.77 27.66 -32.81
C LYS A 15 4.42 26.93 -32.70
N ALA A 16 4.32 25.91 -31.87
CA ALA A 16 3.07 25.24 -31.52
C ALA A 16 2.38 25.95 -30.34
N GLU A 17 1.05 25.95 -30.35
CA GLU A 17 0.19 26.55 -29.31
C GLU A 17 -0.56 25.49 -28.50
N PHE A 18 -0.81 24.32 -29.10
CA PHE A 18 -1.52 23.21 -28.45
C PHE A 18 -0.69 21.93 -28.50
N PHE A 19 -0.79 21.15 -27.42
CA PHE A 19 -0.07 19.90 -27.23
C PHE A 19 -1.03 18.80 -26.80
N SER A 20 -0.82 17.59 -27.33
CA SER A 20 -1.50 16.38 -26.88
C SER A 20 -0.48 15.26 -26.79
N TRP A 21 -0.38 14.67 -25.62
CA TRP A 21 0.47 13.54 -25.32
C TRP A 21 -0.38 12.30 -25.20
N ASP A 22 0.02 11.22 -25.86
CA ASP A 22 -0.38 9.85 -25.56
C ASP A 22 0.83 9.10 -25.01
N PHE A 23 0.73 8.59 -23.79
CA PHE A 23 1.84 7.89 -23.15
C PHE A 23 1.92 6.40 -23.53
N GLY A 24 0.98 5.90 -24.35
CA GLY A 24 0.95 4.51 -24.80
C GLY A 24 0.46 3.52 -23.73
N ASP A 25 0.03 4.01 -22.56
CA ASP A 25 -0.58 3.22 -21.48
C ASP A 25 -2.07 3.57 -21.26
N GLY A 26 -2.68 4.25 -22.24
CA GLY A 26 -4.07 4.71 -22.21
C GLY A 26 -4.27 6.03 -21.47
N LYS A 27 -3.22 6.65 -20.92
CA LYS A 27 -3.28 7.99 -20.33
C LYS A 27 -2.72 9.04 -21.29
N GLN A 28 -3.22 10.26 -21.12
CA GLN A 28 -2.90 11.40 -21.98
C GLN A 28 -2.65 12.67 -21.14
N SER A 29 -2.04 13.68 -21.75
CA SER A 29 -1.90 15.02 -21.17
C SER A 29 -1.91 16.10 -22.26
N THR A 30 -2.26 17.32 -21.89
CA THR A 30 -2.13 18.52 -22.74
C THR A 30 -1.11 19.51 -22.20
N ASP A 31 -0.37 19.15 -21.15
CA ASP A 31 0.66 20.00 -20.57
C ASP A 31 1.83 20.18 -21.55
N ILE A 32 2.51 21.32 -21.46
CA ILE A 32 3.69 21.60 -22.30
C ILE A 32 4.78 20.56 -22.01
N ASN A 33 5.10 20.34 -20.73
CA ASN A 33 6.12 19.38 -20.28
C ASN A 33 5.50 18.47 -19.20
N PRO A 34 4.78 17.40 -19.57
CA PRO A 34 4.10 16.57 -18.59
C PRO A 34 5.07 15.68 -17.82
N LYS A 35 4.68 15.33 -16.60
CA LYS A 35 5.26 14.22 -15.85
C LYS A 35 4.29 13.06 -15.92
N HIS A 36 4.81 11.87 -16.23
CA HIS A 36 3.99 10.66 -16.31
C HIS A 36 4.64 9.50 -15.57
N ARG A 37 3.79 8.67 -14.95
CA ARG A 37 4.23 7.56 -14.09
C ARG A 37 3.77 6.22 -14.67
N TYR A 38 4.73 5.39 -15.03
CA TYR A 38 4.50 4.01 -15.45
C TYR A 38 4.60 3.07 -14.25
N VAL A 39 3.55 2.26 -14.06
CA VAL A 39 3.43 1.27 -12.96
C VAL A 39 3.44 -0.17 -13.45
N GLN A 40 3.46 -0.37 -14.77
CA GLN A 40 3.58 -1.67 -15.41
C GLN A 40 4.83 -1.66 -16.31
N SER A 41 5.45 -2.81 -16.46
CA SER A 41 6.49 -3.05 -17.42
C SER A 41 5.89 -3.23 -18.80
N GLY A 42 6.70 -2.91 -19.79
CA GLY A 42 6.26 -2.92 -21.16
C GLY A 42 7.05 -1.98 -22.03
N ARG A 43 6.70 -2.02 -23.30
CA ARG A 43 7.20 -1.13 -24.32
C ARG A 43 6.07 -0.16 -24.68
N TYR A 44 6.27 1.11 -24.37
CA TYR A 44 5.30 2.18 -24.57
C TYR A 44 5.73 3.05 -25.74
N THR A 45 4.82 3.27 -26.70
CA THR A 45 5.01 4.26 -27.76
C THR A 45 4.39 5.56 -27.30
N VAL A 46 5.22 6.52 -26.89
CA VAL A 46 4.77 7.85 -26.50
C VAL A 46 4.66 8.72 -27.75
N ILE A 47 3.53 9.37 -27.93
CA ILE A 47 3.24 10.25 -29.06
C ILE A 47 3.00 11.67 -28.51
N LEU A 48 3.72 12.64 -29.06
CA LEU A 48 3.42 14.06 -28.91
C LEU A 48 2.83 14.57 -30.22
N GLU A 49 1.61 15.08 -30.19
CA GLU A 49 1.06 15.94 -31.22
C GLU A 49 1.16 17.41 -30.80
N ALA A 50 1.80 18.23 -31.63
CA ALA A 50 1.91 19.66 -31.45
C ALA A 50 1.26 20.38 -32.64
N SER A 51 0.43 21.40 -32.36
CA SER A 51 -0.32 22.09 -33.41
C SER A 51 -0.38 23.62 -33.23
N ASN A 52 -0.53 24.32 -34.36
CA ASN A 52 -0.82 25.75 -34.44
C ASN A 52 -1.82 25.97 -35.60
N GLY A 53 -3.05 26.39 -35.25
CA GLY A 53 -4.16 26.51 -36.18
C GLY A 53 -4.46 25.18 -36.88
N LYS A 54 -4.36 25.17 -38.22
CA LYS A 54 -4.61 23.97 -39.04
C LYS A 54 -3.37 23.08 -39.24
N LYS A 55 -2.19 23.49 -38.75
CA LYS A 55 -0.94 22.74 -38.91
C LYS A 55 -0.70 21.90 -37.67
N SER A 56 -0.48 20.61 -37.84
CA SER A 56 0.00 19.71 -36.78
C SER A 56 1.21 18.89 -37.22
N ARG A 57 1.97 18.44 -36.23
CA ARG A 57 3.08 17.51 -36.35
C ARG A 57 3.04 16.54 -35.19
N GLN A 58 3.38 15.30 -35.47
CA GLN A 58 3.55 14.27 -34.45
C GLN A 58 5.01 13.87 -34.34
N SER A 59 5.44 13.54 -33.13
CA SER A 59 6.71 12.90 -32.84
C SER A 59 6.45 11.72 -31.93
N GLU A 60 7.18 10.62 -32.15
CA GLU A 60 7.05 9.41 -31.37
C GLU A 60 8.36 9.07 -30.66
N ARG A 61 8.25 8.45 -29.48
CA ARG A 61 9.38 7.89 -28.75
C ARG A 61 8.97 6.61 -28.05
N VAL A 62 9.76 5.56 -28.26
CA VAL A 62 9.59 4.30 -27.54
C VAL A 62 10.30 4.37 -26.18
N ILE A 63 9.60 3.93 -25.15
CA ILE A 63 10.11 3.77 -23.79
C ILE A 63 9.99 2.31 -23.38
N GLU A 64 11.06 1.76 -22.83
CA GLU A 64 11.06 0.42 -22.24
C GLU A 64 11.12 0.53 -20.71
N VAL A 65 10.06 0.05 -20.07
CA VAL A 65 9.95 -0.09 -18.62
C VAL A 65 10.09 -1.57 -18.28
N LYS A 66 11.05 -1.91 -17.45
CA LYS A 66 11.32 -3.27 -16.95
C LYS A 66 10.51 -3.54 -15.67
N PRO A 67 10.25 -4.81 -15.32
CA PRO A 67 9.63 -5.16 -14.04
C PRO A 67 10.46 -4.65 -12.84
N PRO A 68 9.83 -4.48 -11.67
CA PRO A 68 10.55 -4.20 -10.43
C PRO A 68 11.46 -5.37 -10.03
N ASP A 69 12.52 -5.08 -9.27
CA ASP A 69 13.39 -6.13 -8.68
C ASP A 69 12.75 -6.83 -7.49
N GLU A 70 11.80 -6.15 -6.84
CA GLU A 70 11.13 -6.61 -5.63
C GLU A 70 9.62 -6.74 -5.88
N PRO A 71 8.93 -7.63 -5.15
CA PRO A 71 7.48 -7.76 -5.27
C PRO A 71 6.77 -6.54 -4.68
N LEU A 72 6.40 -5.61 -5.55
CA LEU A 72 5.78 -4.34 -5.18
C LEU A 72 4.28 -4.32 -5.49
N VAL A 73 3.51 -3.70 -4.59
CA VAL A 73 2.10 -3.38 -4.77
C VAL A 73 1.87 -1.91 -4.40
N GLU A 74 0.98 -1.24 -5.12
CA GLU A 74 0.56 0.12 -4.81
C GLU A 74 -0.87 0.10 -4.26
N ILE A 75 -1.06 0.70 -3.08
CA ILE A 75 -2.36 0.94 -2.48
C ILE A 75 -2.71 2.41 -2.71
N GLN A 76 -3.71 2.66 -3.56
CA GLN A 76 -4.21 4.00 -3.86
C GLN A 76 -5.41 4.33 -2.98
N THR A 77 -5.44 5.55 -2.46
CA THR A 77 -6.53 6.07 -1.63
C THR A 77 -6.80 7.54 -1.98
N PRO A 78 -7.94 8.12 -1.55
CA PRO A 78 -8.17 9.56 -1.67
C PRO A 78 -7.12 10.44 -0.95
N HIS A 79 -6.36 9.89 0.00
CA HIS A 79 -5.35 10.61 0.77
C HIS A 79 -3.93 10.49 0.18
N GLY A 80 -3.77 9.72 -0.90
CA GLY A 80 -2.50 9.46 -1.56
C GLY A 80 -2.24 7.97 -1.81
N ASN A 81 -1.06 7.70 -2.37
CA ASN A 81 -0.64 6.35 -2.74
C ASN A 81 0.44 5.85 -1.78
N MET A 82 0.37 4.57 -1.42
CA MET A 82 1.39 3.86 -0.66
C MET A 82 2.02 2.79 -1.55
N LEU A 83 3.33 2.84 -1.74
CA LEU A 83 4.07 1.77 -2.38
C LEU A 83 4.52 0.79 -1.31
N VAL A 84 4.13 -0.46 -1.45
CA VAL A 84 4.38 -1.52 -0.48
C VAL A 84 5.27 -2.59 -1.11
N LYS A 85 6.34 -2.95 -0.40
CA LYS A 85 7.15 -4.13 -0.67
C LYS A 85 6.58 -5.31 0.09
N LEU A 86 6.44 -6.45 -0.57
CA LEU A 86 6.06 -7.72 0.07
C LEU A 86 7.31 -8.54 0.41
N TYR A 87 7.25 -9.31 1.48
CA TYR A 87 8.41 -10.05 1.99
C TYR A 87 8.47 -11.49 1.45
N ASP A 88 9.69 -11.99 1.24
CA ASP A 88 9.93 -13.34 0.75
C ASP A 88 9.83 -14.38 1.87
N GLU A 89 10.04 -13.96 3.10
CA GLU A 89 9.95 -14.70 4.36
C GLU A 89 8.49 -15.12 4.68
N THR A 90 7.50 -14.49 4.03
CA THR A 90 6.06 -14.79 4.19
C THR A 90 5.41 -15.18 2.85
N PRO A 91 5.87 -16.27 2.23
CA PRO A 91 5.50 -16.60 0.86
C PRO A 91 4.00 -16.86 0.68
N LYS A 92 3.30 -17.45 1.66
CA LYS A 92 1.85 -17.68 1.56
C LYS A 92 1.08 -16.37 1.54
N HIS A 93 1.41 -15.44 2.43
CA HIS A 93 0.75 -14.13 2.49
C HIS A 93 1.06 -13.27 1.27
N LYS A 94 2.33 -13.22 0.85
CA LYS A 94 2.74 -12.52 -0.37
C LYS A 94 1.98 -13.04 -1.60
N ALA A 95 1.97 -14.36 -1.82
CA ALA A 95 1.29 -14.96 -2.96
C ALA A 95 -0.22 -14.68 -2.94
N ASN A 96 -0.84 -14.80 -1.76
CA ASN A 96 -2.26 -14.52 -1.59
C ASN A 96 -2.62 -13.06 -1.85
N PHE A 97 -1.86 -12.11 -1.28
CA PHE A 97 -2.10 -10.69 -1.46
C PHE A 97 -1.94 -10.28 -2.93
N MET A 98 -0.91 -10.78 -3.61
CA MET A 98 -0.73 -10.56 -5.05
C MET A 98 -1.86 -11.18 -5.89
N LYS A 99 -2.34 -12.38 -5.54
CA LYS A 99 -3.48 -13.01 -6.22
C LYS A 99 -4.72 -12.12 -6.11
N LEU A 100 -5.10 -11.74 -4.89
CA LEU A 100 -6.29 -10.91 -4.64
C LEU A 100 -6.19 -9.53 -5.30
N ALA A 101 -5.01 -8.91 -5.30
CA ALA A 101 -4.78 -7.64 -6.00
C ALA A 101 -4.92 -7.79 -7.53
N ASN A 102 -4.37 -8.84 -8.14
CA ASN A 102 -4.52 -9.11 -9.58
C ASN A 102 -5.98 -9.44 -9.98
N GLU A 103 -6.74 -10.05 -9.06
CA GLU A 103 -8.17 -10.33 -9.24
C GLU A 103 -9.06 -9.11 -8.97
N HIS A 104 -8.48 -7.92 -8.73
CA HIS A 104 -9.19 -6.69 -8.38
C HIS A 104 -10.10 -6.85 -7.13
N PHE A 105 -9.77 -7.79 -6.25
CA PHE A 105 -10.58 -8.10 -5.07
C PHE A 105 -10.73 -6.88 -4.15
N TYR A 106 -9.60 -6.21 -3.91
CA TYR A 106 -9.49 -5.05 -3.01
C TYR A 106 -10.11 -3.76 -3.57
N ASP A 107 -10.42 -3.71 -4.87
CA ASP A 107 -10.91 -2.50 -5.51
C ASP A 107 -12.25 -2.08 -4.88
N SER A 108 -12.28 -0.82 -4.40
CA SER A 108 -13.38 -0.20 -3.66
C SER A 108 -13.69 -0.79 -2.28
N LEU A 109 -12.83 -1.68 -1.75
CA LEU A 109 -12.90 -2.03 -0.33
C LEU A 109 -12.46 -0.85 0.55
N LEU A 110 -12.96 -0.80 1.77
CA LEU A 110 -12.71 0.31 2.68
C LEU A 110 -11.59 -0.01 3.69
N PHE A 111 -10.82 1.01 4.04
CA PHE A 111 -10.20 1.07 5.37
C PHE A 111 -11.32 1.26 6.40
N HIS A 112 -11.82 0.16 6.94
CA HIS A 112 -13.06 0.13 7.71
C HIS A 112 -12.85 0.30 9.22
N ARG A 113 -11.60 0.29 9.68
CA ARG A 113 -11.24 0.50 11.08
C ARG A 113 -9.90 1.24 11.17
N VAL A 114 -9.90 2.38 11.86
CA VAL A 114 -8.76 3.29 11.93
C VAL A 114 -8.56 3.76 13.36
N ILE A 115 -7.40 3.50 13.93
CA ILE A 115 -7.08 3.87 15.31
C ILE A 115 -5.80 4.69 15.32
N GLN A 116 -5.93 5.98 15.61
CA GLN A 116 -4.80 6.90 15.71
C GLN A 116 -3.81 6.43 16.78
N GLY A 117 -2.52 6.42 16.44
CA GLY A 117 -1.44 5.90 17.27
C GLY A 117 -1.29 4.38 17.23
N PHE A 118 -2.11 3.68 16.43
CA PHE A 118 -2.07 2.22 16.33
C PHE A 118 -1.97 1.75 14.88
N MET A 119 -3.06 1.75 14.11
CA MET A 119 -3.10 1.14 12.77
C MET A 119 -4.29 1.59 11.92
N ILE A 120 -4.20 1.32 10.62
CA ILE A 120 -5.30 1.44 9.65
C ILE A 120 -5.59 0.05 9.08
N GLN A 121 -6.82 -0.44 9.20
CA GLN A 121 -7.23 -1.81 8.83
C GLN A 121 -8.21 -1.81 7.66
N GLY A 122 -7.98 -2.73 6.72
CA GLY A 122 -8.73 -2.88 5.48
C GLY A 122 -8.86 -4.34 5.05
N GLY A 123 -9.32 -4.55 3.81
CA GLY A 123 -9.40 -5.88 3.20
C GLY A 123 -10.64 -6.70 3.57
N ASP A 124 -11.66 -6.09 4.18
CA ASP A 124 -12.95 -6.73 4.46
C ASP A 124 -13.82 -6.71 3.18
N PRO A 125 -14.17 -7.86 2.56
CA PRO A 125 -15.02 -7.89 1.37
C PRO A 125 -16.42 -7.31 1.60
N ASP A 126 -16.95 -7.38 2.83
CA ASP A 126 -18.30 -6.90 3.15
C ASP A 126 -18.39 -5.37 3.19
N SER A 127 -17.24 -4.69 3.09
CA SER A 127 -17.13 -3.23 3.04
C SER A 127 -17.46 -2.65 1.66
N LYS A 128 -17.43 -3.46 0.60
CA LYS A 128 -17.71 -3.00 -0.77
C LYS A 128 -19.15 -2.48 -0.87
N GLY A 129 -19.31 -1.18 -1.11
CA GLY A 129 -20.64 -0.55 -1.19
C GLY A 129 -21.45 -0.63 0.12
N ALA A 130 -20.79 -0.85 1.27
CA ALA A 130 -21.46 -0.94 2.56
C ALA A 130 -22.11 0.40 2.92
N PRO A 131 -23.35 0.41 3.45
CA PRO A 131 -23.96 1.65 3.92
C PRO A 131 -23.17 2.23 5.10
N ALA A 132 -23.29 3.54 5.29
CA ALA A 132 -22.73 4.23 6.44
C ALA A 132 -23.19 3.53 7.73
N ARG A 133 -22.28 3.40 8.71
CA ARG A 133 -22.50 2.75 10.02
C ARG A 133 -22.73 1.24 10.03
N LYS A 134 -22.75 0.54 8.88
CA LYS A 134 -22.67 -0.94 8.87
C LYS A 134 -21.43 -1.36 9.67
N GLN A 135 -21.60 -2.30 10.60
CA GLN A 135 -20.49 -2.91 11.30
C GLN A 135 -19.69 -3.77 10.31
N LEU A 136 -18.37 -3.55 10.28
CA LEU A 136 -17.43 -4.19 9.38
C LEU A 136 -16.31 -4.85 10.20
N GLY A 137 -15.43 -5.59 9.53
CA GLY A 137 -14.35 -6.40 10.09
C GLY A 137 -14.68 -7.89 10.18
N GLY A 138 -15.90 -8.30 9.80
CA GLY A 138 -16.36 -9.69 9.85
C GLY A 138 -16.22 -10.46 8.54
N GLY A 139 -16.09 -9.78 7.40
CA GLY A 139 -16.09 -10.45 6.10
C GLY A 139 -14.80 -11.21 5.82
N SER A 140 -14.93 -12.21 4.95
CA SER A 140 -13.86 -13.16 4.62
C SER A 140 -14.04 -13.69 3.19
N PRO A 141 -12.94 -14.02 2.48
CA PRO A 141 -13.02 -14.69 1.18
C PRO A 141 -13.33 -16.20 1.29
N GLY A 142 -13.67 -16.70 2.49
CA GLY A 142 -14.04 -18.09 2.73
C GLY A 142 -12.89 -19.01 3.16
N TYR A 143 -11.71 -18.44 3.40
CA TYR A 143 -10.53 -19.18 3.87
C TYR A 143 -9.65 -18.33 4.80
N GLN A 144 -8.70 -19.01 5.45
CA GLN A 144 -7.66 -18.42 6.28
C GLN A 144 -6.28 -18.86 5.77
N ILE A 145 -5.22 -18.20 6.24
CA ILE A 145 -3.84 -18.52 5.91
C ILE A 145 -3.11 -18.90 7.19
N ASP A 146 -2.31 -19.97 7.17
CA ASP A 146 -1.46 -20.29 8.33
C ASP A 146 -0.53 -19.13 8.65
N ALA A 147 -0.30 -18.87 9.94
CA ALA A 147 0.59 -17.80 10.37
C ALA A 147 2.03 -18.02 9.86
N GLU A 148 2.68 -16.96 9.40
CA GLU A 148 4.08 -16.94 8.97
C GLU A 148 4.83 -15.94 9.86
N ILE A 149 5.13 -16.36 11.09
CA ILE A 149 5.75 -15.50 12.11
C ILE A 149 7.26 -15.56 11.99
N ASP A 150 7.87 -14.49 11.47
CA ASP A 150 9.33 -14.35 11.39
C ASP A 150 9.83 -13.29 12.40
N PRO A 151 10.77 -13.62 13.31
CA PRO A 151 11.28 -12.68 14.30
C PRO A 151 12.04 -11.46 13.75
N SER A 152 12.51 -11.52 12.50
CA SER A 152 13.16 -10.39 11.83
C SER A 152 12.15 -9.34 11.36
N LEU A 153 10.90 -9.75 11.16
CA LEU A 153 9.81 -8.91 10.67
C LEU A 153 9.00 -8.35 11.85
N VAL A 154 9.10 -7.05 12.06
CA VAL A 154 8.55 -6.36 13.23
C VAL A 154 7.49 -5.32 12.83
N HIS A 155 6.59 -5.01 13.77
CA HIS A 155 5.48 -4.10 13.57
C HIS A 155 5.88 -2.63 13.72
N VAL A 156 6.91 -2.19 13.00
CA VAL A 156 7.29 -0.77 12.91
C VAL A 156 6.32 0.00 12.00
N LYS A 157 6.30 1.33 12.08
CA LYS A 157 5.46 2.16 11.21
C LYS A 157 5.63 1.82 9.73
N GLY A 158 4.50 1.54 9.07
CA GLY A 158 4.42 1.10 7.69
C GLY A 158 4.41 -0.42 7.49
N ALA A 159 4.61 -1.23 8.54
CA ALA A 159 4.50 -2.68 8.44
C ALA A 159 3.09 -3.08 7.96
N LEU A 160 3.02 -3.85 6.87
CA LEU A 160 1.80 -4.46 6.35
C LEU A 160 1.65 -5.84 7.00
N SER A 161 0.56 -6.02 7.74
CA SER A 161 0.39 -7.17 8.63
C SER A 161 -1.00 -7.79 8.47
N ALA A 162 -1.10 -9.10 8.67
CA ALA A 162 -2.34 -9.84 8.49
C ALA A 162 -3.24 -9.71 9.72
N ALA A 163 -4.51 -9.40 9.51
CA ALA A 163 -5.49 -9.40 10.60
C ALA A 163 -5.88 -10.84 10.96
N ARG A 164 -6.28 -11.08 12.21
CA ARG A 164 -6.85 -12.36 12.66
C ARG A 164 -7.78 -12.15 13.83
N THR A 165 -8.65 -13.12 14.06
CA THR A 165 -9.42 -13.23 15.31
C THR A 165 -8.49 -13.58 16.48
N GLY A 166 -8.94 -13.25 17.69
CA GLY A 166 -8.17 -13.47 18.92
C GLY A 166 -7.99 -14.94 19.29
N ASP A 167 -6.98 -15.22 20.10
CA ASP A 167 -6.48 -16.57 20.41
C ASP A 167 -7.53 -17.50 21.02
N ALA A 168 -8.50 -16.96 21.76
CA ALA A 168 -9.58 -17.74 22.35
C ALA A 168 -10.46 -18.45 21.30
N VAL A 169 -10.60 -17.85 20.11
CA VAL A 169 -11.35 -18.40 18.97
C VAL A 169 -10.41 -19.02 17.94
N ASN A 170 -9.18 -18.51 17.85
CA ASN A 170 -8.18 -18.89 16.85
C ASN A 170 -6.82 -19.19 17.52
N PRO A 171 -6.70 -20.31 18.25
CA PRO A 171 -5.49 -20.66 18.98
C PRO A 171 -4.31 -20.95 18.06
N GLU A 172 -4.58 -21.36 16.82
CA GLU A 172 -3.57 -21.58 15.76
C GLU A 172 -3.09 -20.27 15.12
N LYS A 173 -3.66 -19.13 15.53
CA LYS A 173 -3.31 -17.77 15.06
C LYS A 173 -3.39 -17.60 13.54
N LYS A 174 -4.24 -18.38 12.86
CA LYS A 174 -4.44 -18.28 11.41
C LYS A 174 -4.89 -16.89 11.00
N SER A 175 -4.24 -16.33 10.00
CA SER A 175 -4.57 -15.03 9.41
C SER A 175 -5.91 -15.09 8.68
N SER A 176 -6.61 -13.95 8.65
CA SER A 176 -7.67 -13.70 7.69
C SER A 176 -7.15 -13.91 6.26
N GLY A 177 -7.99 -14.46 5.38
CA GLY A 177 -7.65 -14.65 3.98
C GLY A 177 -7.49 -13.35 3.18
N SER A 178 -8.05 -12.22 3.65
CA SER A 178 -7.97 -10.96 2.90
C SER A 178 -7.74 -9.71 3.76
N GLN A 179 -8.13 -9.73 5.04
CA GLN A 179 -8.01 -8.55 5.90
C GLN A 179 -6.57 -8.34 6.35
N PHE A 180 -6.15 -7.08 6.32
CA PHE A 180 -4.81 -6.64 6.69
C PHE A 180 -4.90 -5.31 7.44
N TYR A 181 -3.82 -4.94 8.12
CA TYR A 181 -3.63 -3.61 8.65
C TYR A 181 -2.24 -3.09 8.32
N ILE A 182 -2.11 -1.77 8.24
CA ILE A 182 -0.84 -1.06 8.12
C ILE A 182 -0.59 -0.36 9.45
N VAL A 183 0.58 -0.59 10.02
CA VAL A 183 0.95 0.00 11.31
C VAL A 183 1.18 1.50 11.16
N GLN A 184 0.51 2.29 11.99
CA GLN A 184 0.91 3.67 12.24
C GLN A 184 1.86 3.71 13.43
N GLY A 185 1.39 3.25 14.60
CA GLY A 185 2.12 3.29 15.87
C GLY A 185 2.53 4.70 16.31
N THR A 186 3.16 4.77 17.48
CA THR A 186 3.87 5.96 17.95
C THR A 186 5.29 5.58 18.35
N PRO A 187 6.24 6.54 18.34
CA PRO A 187 7.56 6.36 18.92
C PRO A 187 7.49 5.70 20.30
N ILE A 188 8.37 4.72 20.53
CA ILE A 188 8.43 3.93 21.77
C ILE A 188 9.73 4.26 22.50
N GLU A 189 9.64 4.56 23.80
CA GLU A 189 10.82 4.81 24.62
C GLU A 189 11.66 3.54 24.81
N GLU A 190 12.98 3.68 24.87
CA GLU A 190 13.90 2.54 24.99
C GLU A 190 13.58 1.67 26.23
N ALA A 191 13.19 2.30 27.34
CA ALA A 191 12.80 1.61 28.57
C ALA A 191 11.55 0.73 28.38
N GLN A 192 10.54 1.23 27.65
CA GLN A 192 9.34 0.47 27.33
C GLN A 192 9.69 -0.72 26.43
N LEU A 193 10.54 -0.50 25.42
CA LEU A 193 10.96 -1.56 24.52
C LEU A 193 11.74 -2.67 25.26
N LYS A 194 12.64 -2.31 26.19
CA LYS A 194 13.35 -3.27 27.07
C LYS A 194 12.41 -4.08 27.96
N MET A 195 11.34 -3.46 28.47
CA MET A 195 10.32 -4.20 29.23
C MET A 195 9.60 -5.23 28.34
N MET A 196 9.32 -4.89 27.09
CA MET A 196 8.67 -5.80 26.14
C MET A 196 9.59 -6.94 25.71
N GLU A 197 10.88 -6.67 25.47
CA GLU A 197 11.90 -7.70 25.24
C GLU A 197 11.89 -8.75 26.35
N ARG A 198 11.90 -8.31 27.61
CA ARG A 198 11.84 -9.21 28.79
C ARG A 198 10.53 -9.98 28.86
N ARG A 199 9.39 -9.30 28.69
CA ARG A 199 8.07 -9.92 28.85
C ARG A 199 7.77 -10.95 27.77
N LYS A 200 8.21 -10.71 26.53
CA LYS A 200 7.91 -11.55 25.38
C LYS A 200 9.06 -12.48 24.97
N GLY A 201 10.20 -12.41 25.66
CA GLY A 201 11.41 -13.16 25.26
C GLY A 201 11.84 -12.80 23.84
N ILE A 202 11.82 -11.51 23.51
CA ILE A 202 12.25 -10.97 22.22
C ILE A 202 13.57 -10.24 22.43
N GLN A 203 14.49 -10.40 21.48
CA GLN A 203 15.70 -9.60 21.42
C GLN A 203 15.67 -8.85 20.09
N TYR A 204 15.44 -7.54 20.15
CA TYR A 204 15.43 -6.72 18.95
C TYR A 204 16.85 -6.40 18.49
N SER A 205 17.05 -6.32 17.18
CA SER A 205 18.28 -5.78 16.59
C SER A 205 18.42 -4.29 16.89
N ALA A 206 19.63 -3.74 16.72
CA ALA A 206 19.86 -2.30 16.91
C ALA A 206 18.99 -1.46 15.95
N GLU A 207 18.81 -1.94 14.73
CA GLU A 207 18.01 -1.31 13.68
C GLU A 207 16.52 -1.33 14.04
N GLN A 208 16.01 -2.46 14.53
CA GLN A 208 14.62 -2.58 14.99
C GLN A 208 14.34 -1.64 16.16
N LYS A 209 15.26 -1.56 17.14
CA LYS A 209 15.15 -0.62 18.27
C LYS A 209 15.09 0.82 17.79
N LYS A 210 16.01 1.19 16.89
CA LYS A 210 16.05 2.52 16.30
C LYS A 210 14.75 2.85 15.56
N ALA A 211 14.24 1.92 14.75
CA ALA A 211 12.99 2.11 14.03
C ALA A 211 11.80 2.34 14.98
N TYR A 212 11.69 1.57 16.06
CA TYR A 212 10.64 1.78 17.07
C TYR A 212 10.75 3.12 17.80
N MET A 213 11.96 3.56 18.13
CA MET A 213 12.20 4.84 18.82
C MET A 213 11.97 6.05 17.91
N GLU A 214 12.33 5.97 16.63
CA GLU A 214 12.27 7.11 15.71
C GLU A 214 10.96 7.18 14.91
N GLN A 215 10.52 6.05 14.35
CA GLN A 215 9.36 5.99 13.46
C GLN A 215 8.09 5.58 14.20
N GLY A 216 8.24 4.86 15.31
CA GLY A 216 7.14 4.25 16.05
C GLY A 216 6.74 2.88 15.53
N GLY A 217 5.74 2.31 16.19
CA GLY A 217 5.20 1.00 15.83
C GLY A 217 4.37 0.39 16.94
N THR A 218 4.12 -0.91 16.84
CA THR A 218 3.25 -1.67 17.74
C THR A 218 3.94 -2.96 18.21
N PRO A 219 5.08 -2.85 18.95
CA PRO A 219 5.89 -4.02 19.32
C PRO A 219 5.16 -5.07 20.17
N PHE A 220 3.97 -4.74 20.69
CA PHE A 220 3.15 -5.70 21.43
C PHE A 220 2.51 -6.74 20.51
N LEU A 221 2.51 -6.51 19.20
CA LEU A 221 2.08 -7.47 18.17
C LEU A 221 3.22 -8.37 17.65
N ASP A 222 4.47 -8.05 17.96
CA ASP A 222 5.62 -8.85 17.50
C ASP A 222 5.56 -10.29 18.02
N LYS A 223 5.87 -11.25 17.15
CA LYS A 223 5.69 -12.70 17.34
C LYS A 223 4.22 -13.18 17.49
N GLU A 224 3.23 -12.31 17.34
CA GLU A 224 1.80 -12.65 17.52
C GLU A 224 0.98 -12.57 16.23
N TYR A 225 1.44 -11.76 15.27
CA TYR A 225 0.80 -11.51 13.97
C TYR A 225 1.83 -11.58 12.85
N THR A 226 1.40 -12.05 11.69
CA THR A 226 2.23 -12.10 10.50
C THR A 226 2.43 -10.69 9.93
N VAL A 227 3.67 -10.24 9.85
CA VAL A 227 4.07 -9.08 9.03
C VAL A 227 4.51 -9.63 7.68
N PHE A 228 3.92 -9.18 6.58
CA PHE A 228 4.19 -9.72 5.24
C PHE A 228 4.61 -8.68 4.20
N GLY A 229 4.81 -7.44 4.63
CA GLY A 229 5.38 -6.39 3.81
C GLY A 229 5.59 -5.09 4.58
N GLU A 230 5.98 -4.05 3.86
CA GLU A 230 6.14 -2.69 4.40
C GLU A 230 5.84 -1.63 3.35
N VAL A 231 5.30 -0.50 3.80
CA VAL A 231 5.20 0.72 3.00
C VAL A 231 6.60 1.32 2.84
N VAL A 232 7.16 1.26 1.63
CA VAL A 232 8.49 1.79 1.28
C VAL A 232 8.44 3.23 0.76
N ALA A 233 7.29 3.69 0.29
CA ALA A 233 7.05 5.09 -0.08
C ALA A 233 5.58 5.49 0.21
N GLY A 234 5.36 6.76 0.57
CA GLY A 234 4.03 7.25 0.93
C GLY A 234 3.63 6.97 2.39
N LYS A 235 4.60 6.81 3.32
CA LYS A 235 4.31 6.53 4.74
C LYS A 235 3.47 7.63 5.40
N GLU A 236 3.54 8.87 4.92
CA GLU A 236 2.72 10.00 5.39
C GLU A 236 1.23 9.84 5.09
N VAL A 237 0.86 8.99 4.12
CA VAL A 237 -0.54 8.66 3.82
C VAL A 237 -1.17 7.90 4.98
N ILE A 238 -0.38 7.09 5.71
CA ILE A 238 -0.84 6.36 6.90
C ILE A 238 -1.33 7.35 7.95
N ASP A 239 -0.57 8.42 8.20
CA ASP A 239 -0.96 9.44 9.19
C ASP A 239 -2.21 10.19 8.75
N LYS A 240 -2.30 10.58 7.47
CA LYS A 240 -3.48 11.26 6.94
C LYS A 240 -4.75 10.43 7.12
N ILE A 241 -4.68 9.12 6.87
CA ILE A 241 -5.80 8.20 7.09
C ILE A 241 -6.07 8.05 8.59
N ALA A 242 -5.03 7.88 9.41
CA ALA A 242 -5.17 7.64 10.83
C ALA A 242 -5.73 8.82 11.63
N THR A 243 -5.63 10.04 11.11
CA THR A 243 -6.21 11.25 11.71
C THR A 243 -7.63 11.55 11.23
N GLN A 244 -8.24 10.72 10.38
CA GLN A 244 -9.63 10.91 9.97
C GLN A 244 -10.57 10.67 11.16
N GLU A 245 -11.68 11.42 11.21
CA GLU A 245 -12.69 11.26 12.25
C GLU A 245 -13.34 9.88 12.15
N THR A 246 -13.47 9.19 13.29
CA THR A 246 -14.04 7.86 13.38
C THR A 246 -15.29 7.85 14.25
N GLY A 247 -16.25 7.00 13.87
CA GLY A 247 -17.45 6.72 14.63
C GLY A 247 -17.31 5.45 15.46
N THR A 248 -18.43 4.73 15.61
CA THR A 248 -18.46 3.47 16.36
C THR A 248 -17.54 2.41 15.76
N SER A 249 -16.91 1.61 16.61
CA SER A 249 -15.93 0.58 16.23
C SER A 249 -14.72 1.10 15.44
N ASP A 250 -14.36 2.37 15.65
CA ASP A 250 -13.25 3.05 14.97
C ASP A 250 -13.42 3.14 13.43
N ARG A 251 -14.65 3.04 12.91
CA ARG A 251 -14.92 3.17 11.48
C ARG A 251 -14.84 4.64 11.06
N PRO A 252 -14.05 5.02 10.03
CA PRO A 252 -14.06 6.38 9.49
C PRO A 252 -15.47 6.87 9.14
N ILE A 253 -15.79 8.12 9.48
CA ILE A 253 -17.09 8.73 9.15
C ILE A 253 -17.22 8.91 7.63
N SER A 254 -16.16 9.40 6.98
CA SER A 254 -16.03 9.38 5.53
C SER A 254 -15.38 8.07 5.11
N ASP A 255 -16.01 7.35 4.19
CA ASP A 255 -15.44 6.12 3.65
C ASP A 255 -14.09 6.40 2.95
N ILE A 256 -13.12 5.53 3.18
CA ILE A 256 -11.77 5.61 2.61
C ILE A 256 -11.58 4.36 1.73
N PRO A 257 -12.02 4.41 0.46
CA PRO A 257 -11.86 3.31 -0.46
C PRO A 257 -10.39 3.13 -0.85
N MET A 258 -10.03 1.89 -1.17
CA MET A 258 -8.73 1.54 -1.70
C MET A 258 -8.83 0.97 -3.12
N LYS A 259 -7.73 1.09 -3.86
CA LYS A 259 -7.44 0.30 -5.06
C LYS A 259 -6.05 -0.29 -4.89
N VAL A 260 -5.88 -1.58 -5.15
CA VAL A 260 -4.58 -2.25 -4.97
C VAL A 260 -4.09 -2.74 -6.31
N ILE A 261 -2.92 -2.27 -6.73
CA ILE A 261 -2.33 -2.55 -8.05
C ILE A 261 -1.03 -3.29 -7.84
N VAL A 262 -0.87 -4.47 -8.45
CA VAL A 262 0.42 -5.15 -8.50
C VAL A 262 1.31 -4.42 -9.50
N ILE A 263 2.51 -4.02 -9.06
CA ILE A 263 3.52 -3.44 -9.93
C ILE A 263 4.24 -4.59 -10.62
N LYS A 264 4.26 -4.57 -11.95
CA LYS A 264 4.90 -5.60 -12.78
C LYS A 264 5.74 -4.98 -13.86
#